data_AF-A0A5C7XE64-F1
#
_entry.id   AF-A0A5C7XE64-F1
#
_cell.length_a   1.000
_cell.length_b   1.000
_cell.length_c   1.000
_cell.angle_alpha   90.00
_cell.angle_beta   90.00
_cell.angle_gamma   90.00
#
_symmetry.space_group_name_H-M   'P 1'
#
loop_
_entity.id
_entity.type
_entity.pdbx_description
1 polymer ?
#
loop_
_entity_poly.entity_id
_entity_poly.type
_entity_poly.pdbx_seq_one_letter_code
_entity_poly.pdbx_strand_id
1 'polypeptide(L)'
;MRDTVVLPLTTIKGLDILGKPKPANDAACAKRFSGEFKDPASVRYEIDGLSRSAWATVNKHIYELTWIPQGDEQAFVAHPKSKTDPLYGVIFTLDAQSKHPSIRLLLTLDKTRNCSIESKR
;
A
#
# COMPACT_ATOMS: atom_id res chain seq x y z
N MET A 1 3.17 -13.68 16.76
CA MET A 1 2.01 -13.76 15.84
C MET A 1 2.52 -13.74 14.42
N ARG A 2 2.07 -14.70 13.59
CA ARG A 2 2.40 -14.79 12.16
C ARG A 2 1.10 -15.06 11.42
N ASP A 3 0.85 -14.31 10.36
CA ASP A 3 -0.35 -14.49 9.54
C ASP A 3 -0.11 -14.05 8.08
N THR A 4 -1.04 -14.40 7.20
CA THR A 4 -1.10 -13.94 5.82
C THR A 4 -2.48 -13.35 5.53
N VAL A 5 -2.50 -12.08 5.15
CA VAL A 5 -3.72 -11.35 4.82
C VAL A 5 -3.80 -11.17 3.32
N VAL A 6 -4.96 -11.47 2.73
CA VAL A 6 -5.24 -11.20 1.32
C VAL A 6 -6.30 -10.10 1.26
N LEU A 7 -5.94 -8.95 0.69
CA LEU A 7 -6.77 -7.75 0.66
C LEU A 7 -7.09 -7.35 -0.80
N PRO A 8 -8.37 -7.22 -1.17
CA PRO A 8 -8.74 -6.70 -2.47
C PRO A 8 -8.45 -5.20 -2.53
N LEU A 9 -7.88 -4.74 -3.64
CA LEU A 9 -7.56 -3.34 -3.92
C LEU A 9 -8.72 -2.71 -4.68
N THR A 10 -9.61 -2.01 -3.98
CA THR A 10 -10.92 -1.62 -4.56
C THR A 10 -11.12 -0.12 -4.69
N THR A 11 -10.29 0.68 -4.04
CA THR A 11 -10.49 2.14 -3.98
C THR A 11 -9.31 2.85 -4.64
N ILE A 12 -9.56 3.59 -5.71
CA ILE A 12 -8.54 4.38 -6.42
C ILE A 12 -8.79 5.87 -6.16
N LYS A 13 -7.78 6.60 -5.70
CA LYS A 13 -7.84 8.03 -5.41
C LYS A 13 -6.68 8.76 -6.06
N GLY A 14 -6.92 9.97 -6.53
CA GLY A 14 -5.91 10.92 -6.98
C GLY A 14 -5.28 11.64 -5.80
N LEU A 15 -3.97 11.85 -5.88
CA LEU A 15 -3.17 12.57 -4.91
C LEU A 15 -2.40 13.72 -5.59
N ASP A 16 -2.07 14.75 -4.82
CA ASP A 16 -1.10 15.78 -5.22
C ASP A 16 0.35 15.33 -4.98
N ILE A 17 1.31 16.22 -5.29
CA ILE A 17 2.74 15.96 -5.10
C ILE A 17 3.16 15.76 -3.64
N LEU A 18 2.32 16.22 -2.69
CA LEU A 18 2.55 16.07 -1.26
C LEU A 18 1.81 14.84 -0.69
N GLY A 19 1.15 14.05 -1.55
CA GLY A 19 0.39 12.88 -1.14
C GLY A 19 -0.98 13.19 -0.52
N LYS A 20 -1.49 14.43 -0.66
CA LYS A 20 -2.82 14.81 -0.18
C LYS A 20 -3.90 14.48 -1.22
N PRO A 21 -5.14 14.19 -0.81
CA PRO A 21 -6.24 13.95 -1.74
C PRO A 21 -6.41 15.07 -2.75
N LYS A 22 -6.47 14.71 -4.04
CA LYS A 22 -6.74 15.62 -5.14
C LYS A 22 -7.80 15.00 -6.05
N PRO A 23 -9.10 15.15 -5.72
CA PRO A 23 -10.20 14.47 -6.41
C PRO A 23 -10.26 14.74 -7.92
N ALA A 24 -9.77 15.90 -8.37
CA ALA A 24 -9.65 16.23 -9.80
C ALA A 24 -8.79 15.22 -10.58
N ASN A 25 -7.91 14.46 -9.90
CA ASN A 25 -7.07 13.43 -10.50
C ASN A 25 -7.71 12.02 -10.47
N ASP A 26 -8.84 11.83 -9.77
CA ASP A 26 -9.44 10.50 -9.53
C ASP A 26 -9.76 9.79 -10.86
N ALA A 27 -10.38 10.48 -11.80
CA ALA A 27 -10.75 9.92 -13.10
C ALA A 27 -9.52 9.46 -13.91
N ALA A 28 -8.42 10.22 -13.85
CA ALA A 28 -7.18 9.86 -14.52
C ALA A 28 -6.51 8.64 -13.86
N CYS A 29 -6.48 8.59 -12.53
CA CYS A 29 -5.98 7.45 -11.78
C CYS A 29 -6.81 6.18 -12.05
N ALA A 30 -8.14 6.27 -12.00
CA ALA A 30 -9.04 5.15 -12.28
C ALA A 30 -8.86 4.63 -13.71
N LYS A 31 -8.76 5.52 -14.70
CA LYS A 31 -8.50 5.13 -16.09
C LYS A 31 -7.17 4.40 -16.24
N ARG A 32 -6.10 4.87 -15.57
CA ARG A 32 -4.77 4.25 -15.65
C ARG A 32 -4.69 2.88 -14.99
N PHE A 33 -5.31 2.73 -13.82
CA PHE A 33 -5.04 1.61 -12.92
C PHE A 33 -6.21 0.61 -12.75
N SER A 34 -7.38 0.89 -13.33
CA SER A 34 -8.53 -0.04 -13.33
C SER A 34 -8.23 -1.44 -13.89
N GLY A 35 -7.19 -1.55 -14.72
CA GLY A 35 -6.72 -2.83 -15.29
C GLY A 35 -5.63 -3.54 -14.50
N GLU A 36 -4.72 -2.80 -13.86
CA GLU A 36 -3.45 -3.32 -13.31
C GLU A 36 -3.60 -3.95 -11.92
N PHE A 37 -4.59 -3.52 -11.14
CA PHE A 37 -4.74 -3.95 -9.75
C PHE A 37 -6.08 -4.68 -9.51
N LYS A 38 -6.36 -5.67 -10.36
CA LYS A 38 -7.52 -6.57 -10.21
C LYS A 38 -7.24 -7.72 -9.25
N ASP A 39 -5.97 -8.12 -9.13
CA ASP A 39 -5.55 -9.15 -8.20
C ASP A 39 -5.45 -8.58 -6.78
N PRO A 40 -5.88 -9.33 -5.76
CA PRO A 40 -5.70 -8.90 -4.37
C PRO A 40 -4.22 -8.84 -4.01
N ALA A 41 -3.85 -7.91 -3.13
CA ALA A 41 -2.54 -7.90 -2.53
C ALA A 41 -2.49 -8.91 -1.37
N SER A 42 -1.39 -9.66 -1.27
CA SER A 42 -1.16 -10.58 -0.15
C SER A 42 -0.04 -10.05 0.73
N VAL A 43 -0.27 -9.92 2.03
CA VAL A 43 0.76 -9.51 2.99
C VAL A 43 0.99 -10.64 3.98
N ARG A 44 2.23 -11.13 4.05
CA ARG A 44 2.69 -12.00 5.13
C ARG A 44 3.40 -11.14 6.16
N TYR A 45 3.03 -11.26 7.42
CA TYR A 45 3.70 -10.53 8.50
C TYR A 45 4.03 -11.46 9.68
N GLU A 46 5.03 -11.06 10.45
CA GLU A 46 5.49 -11.75 11.64
C GLU A 46 5.92 -10.73 12.69
N ILE A 47 5.28 -10.83 13.86
CA ILE A 47 5.51 -9.97 15.02
C ILE A 47 5.80 -10.88 16.21
N ASP A 48 7.03 -10.83 16.72
CA ASP A 48 7.47 -11.62 17.88
C ASP A 48 8.29 -10.75 18.84
N GLY A 49 7.68 -10.37 19.97
CA GLY A 49 8.26 -9.44 20.92
C GLY A 49 8.68 -8.11 20.26
N LEU A 50 9.99 -7.92 20.10
CA LEU A 50 10.58 -6.73 19.45
C LEU A 50 10.77 -6.89 17.93
N SER A 51 10.71 -8.12 17.41
CA SER A 51 10.89 -8.40 15.99
C SER A 51 9.60 -8.14 15.21
N ARG A 52 9.71 -7.41 14.09
CA ARG A 52 8.61 -7.06 13.20
C ARG A 52 9.09 -7.14 11.77
N SER A 53 8.49 -8.04 10.99
CA SER A 53 8.80 -8.21 9.58
C SER A 53 7.52 -8.39 8.77
N ALA A 54 7.50 -7.85 7.56
CA ALA A 54 6.37 -8.02 6.66
C ALA A 54 6.82 -8.00 5.20
N TRP A 55 6.12 -8.76 4.36
CA TRP A 55 6.33 -8.82 2.93
C TRP A 55 4.99 -8.72 2.22
N ALA A 56 4.87 -7.79 1.28
CA ALA A 56 3.69 -7.65 0.44
C ALA A 56 3.97 -8.21 -0.95
N THR A 57 3.06 -9.06 -1.44
CA THR A 57 2.99 -9.45 -2.85
C THR A 57 1.91 -8.62 -3.52
N VAL A 58 2.32 -7.77 -4.45
CA VAL A 58 1.46 -6.83 -5.17
C VAL A 58 1.79 -6.95 -6.64
N ASN A 59 0.79 -7.23 -7.48
CA ASN A 59 0.97 -7.42 -8.93
C ASN A 59 2.15 -8.37 -9.26
N LYS A 60 2.22 -9.52 -8.55
CA LYS A 60 3.30 -10.54 -8.67
C LYS A 60 4.71 -10.09 -8.26
N HIS A 61 4.87 -8.87 -7.76
CA HIS A 61 6.12 -8.38 -7.18
C HIS A 61 6.09 -8.50 -5.66
N ILE A 62 7.21 -8.92 -5.08
CA ILE A 62 7.39 -9.03 -3.63
C ILE A 62 8.15 -7.80 -3.12
N TYR A 63 7.58 -7.13 -2.13
CA TYR A 63 8.12 -5.97 -1.45
C TYR A 63 8.39 -6.33 0.01
N GLU A 64 9.64 -6.18 0.43
CA GLU A 64 10.01 -6.25 1.84
C GLU A 64 9.64 -4.92 2.51
N LEU A 65 8.87 -5.00 3.59
CA LEU A 65 8.34 -3.82 4.27
C LEU A 65 9.12 -3.57 5.58
N THR A 66 9.53 -2.32 5.78
CA THR A 66 10.16 -1.85 7.01
C THR A 66 9.08 -1.39 7.99
N TRP A 67 9.13 -1.90 9.21
CA TRP A 67 8.24 -1.42 10.27
C TRP A 67 8.55 0.03 10.66
N ILE A 68 7.50 0.83 10.87
CA ILE A 68 7.57 2.18 11.41
C ILE A 68 6.53 2.36 12.53
N PRO A 69 6.84 3.15 13.57
CA PRO A 69 5.85 3.50 14.58
C PRO A 69 4.81 4.47 13.99
N GLN A 70 3.51 4.20 14.20
CA GLN A 70 2.41 5.04 13.72
C GLN A 70 1.27 5.10 14.75
N GLY A 71 1.42 5.93 15.79
CA GLY A 71 0.39 6.06 16.84
C GLY A 71 0.02 4.70 17.44
N ASP A 72 -1.26 4.35 17.38
CA ASP A 72 -1.79 3.07 17.87
C ASP A 72 -1.81 1.95 16.81
N GLU A 73 -1.31 2.22 15.59
CA GLU A 73 -1.22 1.25 14.50
C GLU A 73 0.23 0.71 14.35
N GLN A 74 0.36 -0.55 13.95
CA GLN A 74 1.61 -1.09 13.41
C GLN A 74 1.65 -0.79 11.92
N ALA A 75 2.58 0.05 11.47
CA ALA A 75 2.73 0.39 10.06
C ALA A 75 3.99 -0.23 9.48
N PHE A 76 3.90 -0.68 8.23
CA PHE A 76 4.98 -1.30 7.48
C PHE A 76 5.04 -0.65 6.10
N VAL A 77 6.22 -0.19 5.71
CA VAL A 77 6.40 0.59 4.48
C VAL A 77 7.51 0.00 3.63
N ALA A 78 7.25 -0.16 2.34
CA ALA A 78 8.28 -0.37 1.34
C ALA A 78 8.33 0.83 0.40
N HIS A 79 9.55 1.25 0.07
CA HIS A 79 9.80 2.09 -1.10
C HIS A 79 10.39 1.20 -2.20
N PRO A 80 9.89 1.27 -3.43
CA PRO A 80 10.47 0.54 -4.54
C PRO A 80 11.88 1.03 -4.81
N LYS A 81 12.73 0.09 -5.22
CA LYS A 81 14.17 0.30 -5.40
C LYS A 81 14.52 1.14 -6.64
N SER A 82 13.55 1.40 -7.53
CA SER A 82 13.77 2.16 -8.78
C SER A 82 12.68 3.20 -9.01
N LYS A 83 13.08 4.35 -9.58
CA LYS A 83 12.18 5.45 -10.02
C LYS A 83 11.34 5.11 -11.26
N THR A 84 11.61 3.98 -11.92
CA THR A 84 10.92 3.57 -13.15
C THR A 84 9.70 2.69 -12.89
N ASP A 85 9.49 2.24 -11.64
CA ASP A 85 8.30 1.48 -11.25
C ASP A 85 7.14 2.47 -11.03
N PRO A 86 5.93 2.23 -11.59
CA PRO A 86 4.76 3.07 -11.30
C PRO A 86 4.43 3.12 -9.81
N LEU A 87 4.89 2.16 -9.01
CA LEU A 87 4.78 2.18 -7.56
C LEU A 87 5.89 3.06 -6.96
N TYR A 88 5.56 3.87 -5.95
CA TYR A 88 6.52 4.59 -5.09
C TYR A 88 6.41 4.20 -3.61
N GLY A 89 5.38 3.45 -3.23
CA GLY A 89 5.34 2.82 -1.93
C GLY A 89 4.25 1.78 -1.72
N VAL A 90 4.50 0.83 -0.82
CA VAL A 90 3.48 -0.04 -0.22
C VAL A 90 3.38 0.32 1.25
N ILE A 91 2.18 0.59 1.75
CA ILE A 91 1.91 0.83 3.16
C ILE A 91 0.92 -0.24 3.61
N PHE A 92 1.33 -1.07 4.57
CA PHE A 92 0.47 -2.01 5.26
C PHE A 92 0.31 -1.57 6.70
N THR A 93 -0.92 -1.58 7.20
CA THR A 93 -1.21 -1.25 8.60
C THR A 93 -2.02 -2.34 9.28
N LEU A 94 -1.75 -2.54 10.56
CA LEU A 94 -2.54 -3.32 11.51
C LEU A 94 -2.92 -2.40 12.67
N ASP A 95 -4.14 -2.49 13.17
CA ASP A 95 -4.51 -1.85 14.43
C ASP A 95 -3.76 -2.49 15.62
N ALA A 96 -3.83 -1.86 16.80
CA ALA A 96 -3.16 -2.34 18.01
C ALA A 96 -3.48 -3.82 18.35
N GLN A 97 -4.67 -4.30 17.96
CA GLN A 97 -5.12 -5.68 18.19
C GLN A 97 -4.86 -6.61 17.00
N SER A 98 -4.33 -6.10 15.89
CA SER A 98 -4.07 -6.83 14.65
C SER A 98 -5.28 -7.52 14.03
N LYS A 99 -6.45 -6.90 14.16
CA LYS A 99 -7.75 -7.36 13.64
C LYS A 99 -8.17 -6.67 12.35
N HIS A 100 -7.69 -5.45 12.10
CA HIS A 100 -8.13 -4.63 10.97
C HIS A 100 -6.96 -4.30 10.03
N PRO A 101 -6.51 -5.29 9.23
CA PRO A 101 -5.43 -5.06 8.26
C PRO A 101 -5.89 -4.15 7.12
N SER A 102 -5.04 -3.23 6.70
CA SER A 102 -5.27 -2.44 5.48
C SER A 102 -3.99 -2.30 4.66
N ILE A 103 -4.14 -2.21 3.34
CA ILE A 103 -3.02 -1.95 2.44
C ILE A 103 -3.33 -0.75 1.54
N ARG A 104 -2.34 0.12 1.37
CA ARG A 104 -2.36 1.26 0.47
C ARG A 104 -1.13 1.17 -0.43
N LEU A 105 -1.39 1.17 -1.73
CA LEU A 105 -0.38 1.34 -2.76
C LEU A 105 -0.33 2.80 -3.14
N LEU A 106 0.88 3.31 -3.20
CA LEU A 106 1.20 4.68 -3.52
C LEU A 106 1.92 4.66 -4.87
N LEU A 107 1.29 5.24 -5.91
CA LEU A 107 1.72 5.16 -7.31
C LEU A 107 2.00 6.55 -7.89
N THR A 108 3.05 6.67 -8.70
CA THR A 108 3.43 7.91 -9.38
C THR A 108 3.00 7.79 -10.84
N LEU A 109 2.10 8.67 -11.28
CA LEU A 109 1.71 8.75 -12.69
C LEU A 109 2.69 9.62 -13.48
N ASP A 110 3.09 10.76 -12.91
CA ASP A 110 4.14 11.66 -13.43
C ASP A 110 4.70 12.56 -12.31
N LYS A 111 5.50 13.57 -12.67
CA LYS A 111 6.14 14.53 -11.74
C LYS A 111 5.16 15.31 -10.84
N THR A 112 3.87 15.32 -11.17
CA THR A 112 2.84 16.18 -10.57
C THR A 112 1.58 15.42 -10.12
N ARG A 113 1.44 14.15 -10.51
CA ARG A 113 0.24 13.34 -10.28
C ARG A 113 0.62 12.02 -9.63
N ASN A 114 0.08 11.82 -8.44
CA ASN A 114 0.18 10.59 -7.68
C ASN A 114 -1.20 9.94 -7.58
N CYS A 115 -1.25 8.65 -7.36
CA CYS A 115 -2.47 7.87 -7.17
C CYS A 115 -2.31 6.97 -5.94
N SER A 116 -3.40 6.77 -5.21
CA SER A 116 -3.51 5.80 -4.12
C SER A 116 -4.44 4.68 -4.57
N ILE A 117 -4.05 3.43 -4.34
CA ILE A 117 -4.96 2.28 -4.45
C ILE A 117 -5.03 1.59 -3.11
N GLU A 118 -6.22 1.49 -2.55
CA GLU A 118 -6.44 1.05 -1.16
C GLU A 118 -7.37 -0.17 -1.11
N SER A 119 -7.13 -1.03 -0.12
CA SER A 119 -8.15 -1.97 0.33
C SER A 119 -9.28 -1.22 1.05
N LYS A 120 -10.50 -1.77 0.98
CA LYS A 120 -11.55 -1.35 1.92
C LYS A 120 -11.11 -1.70 3.34
N ARG A 121 -11.28 -0.75 4.27
CA ARG A 121 -11.18 -1.00 5.71
C ARG A 121 -12.40 -1.78 6.17
#